data_AF-A0A954GG76-F1
#
_entry.id   AF-A0A954GG76-F1
#
_cell.length_a   1.000
_cell.length_b   1.000
_cell.length_c   1.000
_cell.angle_alpha   90.00
_cell.angle_beta   90.00
_cell.angle_gamma   90.00
#
_symmetry.space_group_name_H-M   'P 1'
#
loop_
_entity.id
_entity.type
_entity.pdbx_description
1 polymer ?
#
loop_
_entity_poly.entity_id
_entity_poly.type
_entity_poly.pdbx_seq_one_letter_code
_entity_poly.pdbx_strand_id
1 'polypeptide(L)'
;MFRQELTSKLHRRGNSNIQGIALVVVVAFTSLLISGCDPSFFYYPVDSSGHALVRLTETIDGVTLTAKNYEEKRGSRSLFYSINIENSSDRDAAVLGGKILVGGSEYDAEVTDSPEWRKMQTVEPGSSKEVLLLWKLDRSASKVLEEQITWCWQVRIGDEEHEFRIPMQREQR
;
A
#
# COMPACT_ATOMS: atom_id res chain seq x y z
N MET A 1 83.52 13.55 17.32
CA MET A 1 83.57 14.52 18.44
C MET A 1 82.64 13.99 19.52
N PHE A 2 83.19 13.61 20.69
CA PHE A 2 82.54 13.27 21.98
C PHE A 2 81.33 12.30 21.97
N ARG A 3 81.45 11.01 22.33
CA ARG A 3 81.71 10.42 23.66
C ARG A 3 80.87 11.05 24.77
N GLN A 4 79.84 10.33 25.23
CA GLN A 4 79.63 10.02 26.65
C GLN A 4 78.54 8.96 26.83
N GLU A 5 79.00 7.75 27.16
CA GLU A 5 78.26 6.79 27.96
C GLU A 5 78.04 7.37 29.35
N LEU A 6 76.83 7.22 29.91
CA LEU A 6 76.62 7.24 31.34
C LEU A 6 75.60 6.16 31.69
N THR A 7 76.18 5.02 32.05
CA THR A 7 75.56 3.95 32.80
C THR A 7 75.10 4.45 34.17
N SER A 8 73.86 4.15 34.54
CA SER A 8 73.55 3.92 35.95
C SER A 8 72.67 2.67 36.07
N LYS A 9 73.26 1.63 36.66
CA LYS A 9 72.57 0.48 37.24
C LYS A 9 72.61 0.68 38.75
N LEU A 10 71.46 0.67 39.40
CA LEU A 10 71.28 0.26 40.80
C LEU A 10 69.77 0.10 41.02
N HIS A 11 69.23 -1.12 40.85
CA HIS A 11 69.06 -2.18 41.85
C HIS A 11 67.82 -2.00 42.75
N ARG A 12 66.95 -3.02 42.63
CA ARG A 12 66.07 -3.62 43.64
C ARG A 12 64.65 -3.07 43.88
N ARG A 13 63.74 -4.03 43.65
CA ARG A 13 62.64 -4.49 44.54
C ARG A 13 61.29 -3.81 44.35
N GLY A 14 60.28 -4.62 44.02
CA GLY A 14 58.88 -4.24 44.23
C GLY A 14 57.90 -4.96 43.33
N ASN A 15 57.58 -6.20 43.67
CA ASN A 15 56.52 -7.02 43.11
C ASN A 15 55.17 -6.27 43.07
N SER A 16 54.52 -6.17 41.92
CA SER A 16 53.07 -5.98 41.81
C SER A 16 52.59 -6.45 40.44
N ASN A 17 52.41 -7.77 40.34
CA ASN A 17 51.33 -8.31 39.51
C ASN A 17 50.02 -7.69 40.01
N ILE A 18 49.17 -7.21 39.10
CA ILE A 18 47.70 -7.37 39.06
C ILE A 18 47.09 -6.31 38.13
N GLN A 19 46.23 -6.79 37.22
CA GLN A 19 45.22 -6.06 36.42
C GLN A 19 45.78 -5.16 35.29
N GLY A 20 45.71 -5.49 34.00
CA GLY A 20 44.67 -6.26 33.31
C GLY A 20 43.47 -5.37 32.98
N ILE A 21 43.64 -4.42 32.05
CA ILE A 21 42.51 -3.77 31.35
C ILE A 21 42.93 -3.62 29.88
N ALA A 22 42.52 -4.58 29.06
CA ALA A 22 42.53 -4.46 27.61
C ALA A 22 41.41 -3.48 27.21
N LEU A 23 41.81 -2.32 26.68
CA LEU A 23 40.91 -1.33 26.14
C LEU A 23 40.50 -1.76 24.71
N VAL A 24 39.36 -2.44 24.57
CA VAL A 24 38.72 -2.68 23.27
C VAL A 24 37.48 -1.80 23.20
N VAL A 25 37.61 -0.62 22.59
CA VAL A 25 36.46 0.21 22.25
C VAL A 25 35.96 -0.26 20.88
N VAL A 26 35.01 -1.20 20.89
CA VAL A 26 34.20 -1.54 19.72
C VAL A 26 33.20 -0.40 19.53
N VAL A 27 33.50 0.53 18.61
CA VAL A 27 32.50 1.49 18.15
C VAL A 27 31.53 0.72 17.25
N ALA A 28 30.43 0.27 17.84
CA ALA A 28 29.32 -0.36 17.13
C ALA A 28 28.70 0.67 16.16
N PHE A 29 29.03 0.52 14.89
CA PHE A 29 28.37 1.18 13.77
C PHE A 29 27.01 0.51 13.54
N THR A 30 26.07 0.70 14.46
CA THR A 30 24.68 0.25 14.32
C THR A 30 23.73 1.42 14.50
N SER A 31 23.93 2.48 13.72
CA SER A 31 22.82 3.34 13.30
C SER A 31 21.95 2.55 12.31
N LEU A 32 21.21 1.59 12.88
CA LEU A 32 19.81 1.32 12.61
C LEU A 32 19.27 2.03 11.36
N LEU A 33 19.41 1.36 10.23
CA LEU A 33 18.47 1.47 9.11
C LEU A 33 17.12 0.98 9.61
N ILE A 34 16.41 1.79 10.40
CA ILE A 34 14.96 1.68 10.50
C ILE A 34 14.48 2.24 9.16
N SER A 35 14.52 1.38 8.13
CA SER A 35 13.61 1.49 7.01
C SER A 35 12.22 1.47 7.64
N GLY A 36 11.70 2.65 7.97
CA GLY A 36 10.38 2.81 8.50
C GLY A 36 9.43 2.25 7.47
N CYS A 37 8.97 1.02 7.69
CA CYS A 37 7.82 0.51 6.99
C CYS A 37 6.68 1.45 7.36
N ASP A 38 6.31 2.35 6.45
CA ASP A 38 5.14 3.19 6.63
C ASP A 38 3.97 2.27 6.99
N PRO A 39 3.31 2.46 8.14
CA PRO A 39 2.31 1.51 8.58
C PRO A 39 1.17 1.49 7.56
N SER A 40 0.78 0.30 7.11
CA SER A 40 -0.39 0.12 6.25
C SER A 40 -1.69 0.15 7.08
N PHE A 41 -2.82 0.26 6.40
CA PHE A 41 -4.12 -0.14 6.90
C PHE A 41 -4.85 -0.99 5.87
N PHE A 42 -5.75 -1.84 6.35
CA PHE A 42 -6.54 -2.75 5.53
C PHE A 42 -8.00 -2.30 5.51
N TYR A 43 -8.67 -2.50 4.39
CA TYR A 43 -10.11 -2.41 4.24
C TYR A 43 -10.68 -3.73 3.75
N TYR A 44 -11.88 -4.05 4.21
CA TYR A 44 -12.63 -5.21 3.78
C TYR A 44 -13.98 -4.77 3.22
N PRO A 45 -14.47 -5.40 2.14
CA PRO A 45 -15.85 -5.22 1.72
C PRO A 45 -16.78 -5.64 2.85
N VAL A 46 -17.93 -4.97 2.99
CA VAL A 46 -18.94 -5.32 3.99
C VAL A 46 -20.28 -5.62 3.34
N ASP A 47 -21.08 -6.46 3.98
CA ASP A 47 -22.48 -6.67 3.58
C ASP A 47 -23.38 -5.53 4.10
N SER A 48 -24.68 -5.62 3.81
CA SER A 48 -25.68 -4.64 4.27
C SER A 48 -25.85 -4.56 5.79
N SER A 49 -25.36 -5.56 6.53
CA SER A 49 -25.35 -5.61 8.00
C SER A 49 -24.02 -5.11 8.58
N GLY A 50 -23.05 -4.74 7.73
CA GLY A 50 -21.72 -4.30 8.15
C GLY A 50 -20.75 -5.44 8.47
N HIS A 51 -21.06 -6.69 8.11
CA HIS A 51 -20.12 -7.79 8.34
C HIS A 51 -19.02 -7.79 7.28
N ALA A 52 -17.76 -7.90 7.72
CA ALA A 52 -16.62 -8.01 6.84
C ALA A 52 -16.68 -9.28 5.97
N LEU A 53 -16.46 -9.10 4.68
CA LEU A 53 -16.42 -10.14 3.67
C LEU A 53 -14.99 -10.30 3.16
N VAL A 54 -14.65 -11.52 2.76
CA VAL A 54 -13.38 -11.79 2.04
C VAL A 54 -13.42 -11.17 0.63
N ARG A 55 -14.59 -11.17 0.01
CA ARG A 55 -14.87 -10.58 -1.29
C ARG A 55 -16.33 -10.17 -1.38
N LEU A 56 -16.60 -9.14 -2.17
CA LEU A 56 -17.95 -8.78 -2.62
C LEU A 56 -18.06 -9.09 -4.11
N THR A 57 -19.13 -9.76 -4.51
CA THR A 57 -19.39 -10.12 -5.90
C THR A 57 -20.78 -9.66 -6.29
N GLU A 58 -20.90 -9.03 -7.44
CA GLU A 58 -22.17 -8.62 -8.03
C GLU A 58 -22.17 -8.98 -9.52
N THR A 59 -23.31 -9.44 -10.03
CA THR A 59 -23.49 -9.75 -11.44
C THR A 59 -24.58 -8.86 -12.01
N ILE A 60 -24.23 -8.10 -13.05
CA ILE A 60 -25.11 -7.17 -13.74
C ILE A 60 -25.04 -7.53 -15.21
N ASP A 61 -26.18 -7.82 -15.85
CA ASP A 61 -26.26 -8.07 -17.30
C ASP A 61 -25.27 -9.13 -17.84
N GLY A 62 -24.97 -10.16 -17.04
CA GLY A 62 -24.03 -11.21 -17.40
C GLY A 62 -22.54 -10.86 -17.18
N VAL A 63 -22.26 -9.68 -16.63
CA VAL A 63 -20.93 -9.24 -16.20
C VAL A 63 -20.81 -9.37 -14.69
N THR A 64 -19.86 -10.16 -14.23
CA THR A 64 -19.59 -10.37 -12.80
C THR A 64 -18.41 -9.52 -12.35
N LEU A 65 -18.64 -8.64 -11.38
CA LEU A 65 -17.64 -7.79 -10.76
C LEU A 65 -17.30 -8.35 -9.38
N THR A 66 -16.02 -8.50 -9.08
CA THR A 66 -15.53 -9.01 -7.80
C THR A 66 -14.51 -8.07 -7.19
N ALA A 67 -14.86 -7.55 -6.02
CA ALA A 67 -14.05 -6.70 -5.18
C ALA A 67 -13.44 -7.50 -4.02
N LYS A 68 -12.20 -7.17 -3.65
CA LYS A 68 -11.45 -7.82 -2.57
C LYS A 68 -11.04 -6.80 -1.51
N ASN A 69 -10.42 -7.29 -0.45
CA ASN A 69 -9.74 -6.45 0.53
C ASN A 69 -8.71 -5.52 -0.15
N TYR A 70 -8.50 -4.37 0.48
CA TYR A 70 -7.61 -3.32 0.00
C TYR A 70 -6.60 -2.98 1.09
N GLU A 71 -5.32 -2.86 0.74
CA GLU A 71 -4.27 -2.43 1.64
C GLU A 71 -3.67 -1.12 1.12
N GLU A 72 -3.44 -0.16 2.02
CA GLU A 72 -2.80 1.10 1.64
C GLU A 72 -1.82 1.59 2.70
N LYS A 73 -0.76 2.26 2.23
CA LYS A 73 0.23 2.91 3.10
C LYS A 73 -0.33 4.23 3.63
N ARG A 74 -0.21 4.46 4.93
CA ARG A 74 -0.76 5.66 5.58
C ARG A 74 -0.33 6.99 4.97
N GLY A 75 0.91 7.07 4.49
CA GLY A 75 1.50 8.28 3.89
C GLY A 75 1.19 8.49 2.41
N SER A 76 0.58 7.51 1.73
CA SER A 76 0.36 7.61 0.28
C SER A 76 -0.57 8.75 -0.09
N ARG A 77 -0.30 9.41 -1.21
CA ARG A 77 -1.21 10.42 -1.82
C ARG A 77 -1.84 9.92 -3.12
N SER A 78 -1.60 8.66 -3.45
CA SER A 78 -2.14 7.98 -4.62
C SER A 78 -2.65 6.62 -4.20
N LEU A 79 -3.86 6.28 -4.62
CA LEU A 79 -4.49 5.00 -4.32
C LEU A 79 -4.64 4.20 -5.60
N PHE A 80 -4.39 2.90 -5.51
CA PHE A 80 -4.62 1.96 -6.59
C PHE A 80 -5.57 0.89 -6.09
N TYR A 81 -6.73 0.75 -6.72
CA TYR A 81 -7.65 -0.32 -6.38
C TYR A 81 -8.10 -1.04 -7.63
N SER A 82 -8.04 -2.37 -7.57
CA SER A 82 -8.43 -3.24 -8.66
C SER A 82 -9.68 -4.05 -8.32
N ILE A 83 -10.47 -4.32 -9.35
CA ILE A 83 -11.55 -5.30 -9.30
C ILE A 83 -11.36 -6.32 -10.41
N ASN A 84 -11.80 -7.54 -10.17
CA ASN A 84 -11.88 -8.55 -11.22
C ASN A 84 -13.23 -8.43 -11.92
N ILE A 85 -13.22 -8.43 -13.25
CA ILE A 85 -14.40 -8.42 -14.08
C ILE A 85 -14.39 -9.68 -14.93
N GLU A 86 -15.49 -10.43 -14.93
CA GLU A 86 -15.72 -11.59 -15.78
C GLU A 86 -16.94 -11.30 -16.64
N ASN A 87 -16.75 -11.21 -17.95
CA ASN A 87 -17.81 -10.87 -18.90
C ASN A 87 -18.33 -12.15 -19.57
N SER A 88 -19.44 -12.68 -19.05
CA SER A 88 -20.15 -13.82 -19.65
C SER A 88 -21.29 -13.38 -20.58
N SER A 89 -21.43 -12.08 -20.83
CA SER A 89 -22.41 -11.53 -21.78
C SER A 89 -21.92 -11.62 -23.22
N ASP A 90 -22.77 -11.24 -24.17
CA ASP A 90 -22.46 -11.09 -25.59
C ASP A 90 -22.05 -9.66 -25.98
N ARG A 91 -21.92 -8.75 -25.01
CA ARG A 91 -21.59 -7.33 -25.20
C ARG A 91 -20.26 -7.00 -24.52
N ASP A 92 -19.55 -5.99 -25.02
CA ASP A 92 -18.37 -5.46 -24.34
C ASP A 92 -18.75 -4.85 -22.98
N ALA A 93 -17.91 -5.08 -21.98
CA ALA A 93 -17.96 -4.36 -20.71
C ALA A 93 -16.77 -3.39 -20.63
N ALA A 94 -16.96 -2.18 -20.14
CA ALA A 94 -15.89 -1.21 -19.99
C ALA A 94 -16.00 -0.43 -18.68
N VAL A 95 -14.90 -0.32 -17.94
CA VAL A 95 -14.84 0.60 -16.79
C VAL A 95 -14.63 2.02 -17.31
N LEU A 96 -15.57 2.91 -16.98
CA LEU A 96 -15.52 4.32 -17.39
C LEU A 96 -14.75 5.18 -16.38
N GLY A 97 -14.68 4.73 -15.14
CA GLY A 97 -14.03 5.42 -14.05
C GLY A 97 -14.57 4.94 -12.71
N GLY A 98 -14.35 5.74 -11.67
CA GLY A 98 -14.86 5.46 -10.35
C GLY A 98 -14.58 6.59 -9.38
N LYS A 99 -15.18 6.49 -8.19
CA LYS A 99 -14.99 7.45 -7.12
C LYS A 99 -14.97 6.80 -5.76
N ILE A 100 -14.35 7.46 -4.80
CA ILE A 100 -14.39 7.09 -3.39
C ILE A 100 -15.29 8.09 -2.67
N LEU A 101 -16.30 7.58 -1.98
CA LEU A 101 -17.18 8.36 -1.12
C LEU A 101 -16.70 8.22 0.33
N VAL A 102 -16.36 9.33 0.97
CA VAL A 102 -15.88 9.36 2.36
C VAL A 102 -16.43 10.58 3.09
N GLY A 103 -17.21 10.39 4.16
CA GLY A 103 -17.70 11.50 5.00
C GLY A 103 -18.44 12.60 4.23
N GLY A 104 -19.09 12.27 3.11
CA GLY A 104 -19.75 13.24 2.21
C GLY A 104 -18.84 13.93 1.19
N SER A 105 -17.55 13.62 1.18
CA SER A 105 -16.59 14.01 0.14
C SER A 105 -16.50 12.95 -0.94
N GLU A 106 -16.23 13.38 -2.17
CA GLU A 106 -15.99 12.49 -3.32
C GLU A 106 -14.57 12.68 -3.85
N TYR A 107 -13.92 11.57 -4.21
CA TYR A 107 -12.60 11.56 -4.85
C TYR A 107 -12.68 10.75 -6.14
N ASP A 108 -12.52 11.41 -7.28
CA ASP A 108 -12.59 10.76 -8.60
C ASP A 108 -11.30 10.05 -8.98
N ALA A 109 -11.45 8.96 -9.74
CA ALA A 109 -10.34 8.26 -10.36
C ALA A 109 -9.75 9.11 -11.49
N GLU A 110 -8.46 8.94 -11.73
CA GLU A 110 -7.81 9.44 -12.93
C GLU A 110 -8.30 8.65 -14.14
N VAL A 111 -9.03 9.35 -15.01
CA VAL A 111 -9.51 8.84 -16.29
C VAL A 111 -8.85 9.64 -17.40
N THR A 112 -8.49 8.96 -18.49
CA THR A 112 -7.98 9.61 -19.70
C THR A 112 -8.72 9.06 -20.91
N ASP A 113 -8.85 9.89 -21.94
CA ASP A 113 -9.58 9.55 -23.14
C ASP A 113 -8.73 8.84 -24.20
N SER A 114 -7.53 8.37 -23.82
CA SER A 114 -6.61 7.72 -24.75
C SER A 114 -7.16 6.36 -25.20
N PRO A 115 -6.97 5.98 -26.48
CA PRO A 115 -7.39 4.67 -26.99
C PRO A 115 -6.78 3.50 -26.20
N GLU A 116 -5.53 3.63 -25.75
CA GLU A 116 -4.84 2.62 -24.97
C GLU A 116 -5.49 2.43 -23.60
N TRP A 117 -5.84 3.54 -22.93
CA TRP A 117 -6.55 3.48 -21.65
C TRP A 117 -7.90 2.81 -21.82
N ARG A 118 -8.70 3.24 -22.80
CA ARG A 118 -10.01 2.62 -23.08
C ARG A 118 -9.89 1.12 -23.32
N LYS A 119 -8.90 0.69 -24.13
CA LYS A 119 -8.62 -0.74 -24.35
C LYS A 119 -8.21 -1.47 -23.06
N MET A 120 -7.47 -0.83 -22.17
CA MET A 120 -7.12 -1.40 -20.86
C MET A 120 -8.33 -1.49 -19.92
N GLN A 121 -9.37 -0.68 -20.10
CA GLN A 121 -10.59 -0.75 -19.29
C GLN A 121 -11.69 -1.64 -19.88
N THR A 122 -11.61 -2.00 -21.16
CA THR A 122 -12.56 -2.90 -21.82
C THR A 122 -12.25 -4.38 -21.54
N VAL A 123 -13.32 -5.15 -21.34
CA VAL A 123 -13.38 -6.60 -21.15
C VAL A 123 -14.34 -7.18 -22.19
N GLU A 124 -13.78 -7.89 -23.16
CA GLU A 124 -14.52 -8.47 -24.30
C GLU A 124 -15.45 -9.62 -23.82
N PRO A 125 -16.52 -9.93 -24.58
CA PRO A 125 -17.36 -11.11 -24.35
C PRO A 125 -16.57 -12.39 -24.14
N GLY A 126 -16.95 -13.17 -23.13
CA GLY A 126 -16.31 -14.45 -22.78
C GLY A 126 -14.93 -14.32 -22.14
N SER A 127 -14.50 -13.11 -21.76
CA SER A 127 -13.18 -12.87 -21.16
C SER A 127 -13.28 -12.42 -19.70
N SER A 128 -12.14 -12.48 -19.00
CA SER A 128 -12.00 -11.92 -17.66
C SER A 128 -10.72 -11.11 -17.56
N LYS A 129 -10.78 -10.04 -16.74
CA LYS A 129 -9.69 -9.08 -16.58
C LYS A 129 -9.71 -8.48 -15.18
N GLU A 130 -8.52 -8.28 -14.62
CA GLU A 130 -8.34 -7.38 -13.49
C GLU A 130 -8.23 -5.95 -14.02
N VAL A 131 -9.12 -5.07 -13.57
CA VAL A 131 -9.16 -3.67 -13.98
C VAL A 131 -8.74 -2.81 -12.81
N LEU A 132 -7.73 -1.94 -13.04
CA LEU A 132 -7.13 -1.08 -12.03
C LEU A 132 -7.45 0.39 -12.35
N LEU A 133 -7.86 1.12 -11.31
CA LEU A 133 -8.00 2.57 -11.35
C LEU A 133 -7.04 3.22 -10.35
N LEU A 134 -6.68 4.48 -10.62
CA LEU A 134 -5.79 5.31 -9.81
C LEU A 134 -6.58 6.50 -9.28
N TRP A 135 -6.42 6.84 -8.00
CA TRP A 135 -6.97 8.06 -7.42
C TRP A 135 -5.84 8.92 -6.87
N LYS A 136 -5.84 10.22 -7.20
CA LYS A 136 -4.94 11.19 -6.55
C LYS A 136 -5.67 11.91 -5.42
N LEU A 137 -5.06 11.89 -4.25
CA LEU A 137 -5.58 12.52 -3.05
C LEU A 137 -4.95 13.90 -2.83
N ASP A 138 -5.76 14.82 -2.31
CA ASP A 138 -5.28 16.14 -1.87
C ASP A 138 -4.31 16.01 -0.69
N ARG A 139 -4.55 15.03 0.19
CA ARG A 139 -3.79 14.73 1.41
C ARG A 139 -3.41 13.26 1.48
N SER A 140 -2.68 12.86 2.52
CA SER A 140 -2.31 11.45 2.71
C SER A 140 -3.53 10.56 2.93
N ALA A 141 -3.47 9.30 2.49
CA ALA A 141 -4.54 8.32 2.57
C ALA A 141 -5.10 8.18 3.99
N SER A 142 -4.23 8.20 5.02
CA SER A 142 -4.65 8.17 6.42
C SER A 142 -5.44 9.37 6.93
N LYS A 143 -5.43 10.49 6.19
CA LYS A 143 -6.18 11.72 6.49
C LYS A 143 -7.47 11.84 5.68
N VAL A 144 -7.53 11.12 4.55
CA VAL A 144 -8.68 11.12 3.64
C VAL A 144 -9.59 9.94 3.91
N LEU A 145 -9.03 8.73 3.97
CA LEU A 145 -9.79 7.49 4.15
C LEU A 145 -10.15 7.31 5.63
N GLU A 146 -11.42 7.53 5.93
CA GLU A 146 -12.05 7.35 7.25
C GLU A 146 -12.32 5.87 7.54
N GLU A 147 -12.94 5.56 8.67
CA GLU A 147 -13.23 4.17 9.03
C GLU A 147 -14.10 3.44 8.00
N GLN A 148 -15.04 4.14 7.39
CA GLN A 148 -15.93 3.63 6.36
C GLN A 148 -15.80 4.45 5.09
N ILE A 149 -15.69 3.76 3.97
CA ILE A 149 -15.63 4.37 2.64
C ILE A 149 -16.53 3.56 1.69
N THR A 150 -16.95 4.15 0.58
CA THR A 150 -17.59 3.40 -0.51
C THR A 150 -16.81 3.62 -1.80
N TRP A 151 -16.34 2.55 -2.42
CA TRP A 151 -15.81 2.60 -3.77
C TRP A 151 -16.95 2.44 -4.76
N CYS A 152 -17.13 3.41 -5.62
CA CYS A 152 -18.12 3.37 -6.69
C CYS A 152 -17.38 3.19 -8.01
N TRP A 153 -17.70 2.14 -8.74
CA TRP A 153 -17.15 1.85 -10.07
C TRP A 153 -18.22 2.11 -11.12
N GLN A 154 -17.91 2.94 -12.10
CA GLN A 154 -18.78 3.20 -13.24
C GLN A 154 -18.43 2.22 -14.36
N VAL A 155 -19.38 1.38 -14.73
CA VAL A 155 -19.17 0.30 -15.70
C VAL A 155 -20.24 0.38 -16.76
N ARG A 156 -19.82 0.39 -18.02
CA ARG A 156 -20.71 0.30 -19.16
C ARG A 156 -20.77 -1.13 -19.68
N ILE A 157 -21.96 -1.65 -19.93
CA ILE A 157 -22.20 -2.97 -20.52
C ILE A 157 -23.03 -2.78 -21.79
N GLY A 158 -22.40 -2.95 -22.95
CA GLY A 158 -22.98 -2.49 -24.22
C GLY A 158 -23.20 -0.99 -24.22
N ASP A 159 -24.47 -0.56 -24.27
CA ASP A 159 -24.88 0.84 -24.31
C ASP A 159 -25.40 1.36 -22.95
N GLU A 160 -25.46 0.51 -21.92
CA GLU A 160 -26.00 0.85 -20.60
C GLU A 160 -24.88 1.11 -19.59
N GLU A 161 -25.05 2.14 -18.76
CA GLU A 161 -24.13 2.47 -17.67
C GLU A 161 -24.71 2.02 -16.33
N HIS A 162 -23.86 1.40 -15.52
CA HIS A 162 -24.16 0.89 -14.20
C HIS A 162 -23.15 1.41 -13.18
N GLU A 163 -23.58 1.52 -11.92
CA GLU A 163 -22.70 1.83 -10.80
C GLU A 163 -22.60 0.61 -9.88
N PHE A 164 -21.38 0.09 -9.70
CA PHE A 164 -21.09 -0.96 -8.73
C PHE A 164 -20.53 -0.33 -7.45
N ARG A 165 -21.23 -0.50 -6.32
CA ARG A 165 -20.89 0.13 -5.04
C ARG A 165 -20.34 -0.90 -4.06
N ILE A 166 -19.12 -0.66 -3.60
CA ILE A 166 -18.40 -1.54 -2.68
C ILE A 166 -18.23 -0.78 -1.36
N PRO A 167 -19.14 -0.98 -0.38
CA PRO A 167 -18.92 -0.45 0.96
C PRO A 167 -17.74 -1.19 1.59
N MET A 168 -16.83 -0.43 2.17
CA MET A 168 -15.58 -0.93 2.73
C MET A 168 -15.41 -0.42 4.16
N GLN A 169 -14.96 -1.29 5.06
CA GLN A 169 -14.63 -0.94 6.44
C GLN A 169 -13.16 -1.19 6.73
N ARG A 170 -12.54 -0.24 7.43
CA ARG A 170 -11.15 -0.31 7.86
C ARG A 170 -10.98 -1.35 8.98
N GLU A 171 -9.91 -2.13 8.91
CA GLU A 171 -9.49 -3.00 10.01
C GLU A 171 -9.19 -2.15 11.26
N GLN A 172 -9.96 -2.36 12.33
CA GLN A 172 -9.62 -1.86 13.65
C GLN A 172 -8.59 -2.82 14.27
N ARG A 173 -7.37 -2.33 14.53
CA ARG A 173 -6.34 -3.03 15.29
C ARG A 173 -6.19 -2.40 16.67
#